data_AF-A0A4Z0NUL4-F1
#
_entry.id   AF-A0A4Z0NUL4-F1
#
_cell.length_a   1.000
_cell.length_b   1.000
_cell.length_c   1.000
_cell.angle_alpha   90.00
_cell.angle_beta   90.00
_cell.angle_gamma   90.00
#
_symmetry.space_group_name_H-M   'P 1'
#
loop_
_entity.id
_entity.type
_entity.pdbx_description
1 polymer ?
#
loop_
_entity_poly.entity_id
_entity_poly.type
_entity_poly.pdbx_seq_one_letter_code
_entity_poly.pdbx_strand_id
1 'polypeptide(L)' 'MGADGDKPARRALEDCAVEEFRAGLLTPPELRRRLGFGTRTMLDAFLKERGVYTDHDDADLMQDLRDLDRLGL' A
#
# COMPACT_ATOMS: atom_id res chain seq x y z
N MET A 1 22.95 -9.60 -16.78
CA MET A 1 22.00 -10.62 -16.30
C MET A 1 20.83 -9.87 -15.68
N GLY A 2 19.59 -10.21 -16.06
CA GLY A 2 18.48 -9.26 -16.26
C GLY A 2 17.90 -8.56 -15.03
N ALA A 3 17.74 -7.24 -15.14
CA ALA A 3 16.93 -6.38 -14.27
C ALA A 3 15.49 -6.19 -14.81
N ASP A 4 15.11 -6.93 -15.86
CA ASP A 4 13.78 -6.87 -16.48
C ASP A 4 12.80 -7.95 -15.97
N GLY A 5 13.30 -8.93 -15.20
CA GLY A 5 12.46 -9.91 -14.49
C GLY A 5 11.88 -9.42 -13.16
N ASP A 6 12.41 -8.33 -12.61
CA ASP A 6 11.92 -7.72 -11.36
C ASP A 6 10.64 -6.89 -11.60
N LYS A 7 10.54 -6.22 -12.75
CA LYS A 7 9.36 -5.41 -13.13
C LYS A 7 8.04 -6.20 -13.13
N PRO A 8 7.93 -7.41 -13.73
CA PRO A 8 6.69 -8.19 -13.68
C PRO A 8 6.45 -8.79 -12.29
N ALA A 9 7.48 -9.20 -11.57
CA ALA A 9 7.34 -9.72 -10.20
C ALA A 9 6.85 -8.63 -9.24
N ARG A 10 7.40 -7.42 -9.36
CA ARG A 10 6.98 -6.24 -8.62
C ARG A 10 5.57 -5.83 -8.99
N ARG A 11 5.23 -5.81 -10.28
CA ARG A 11 3.87 -5.53 -10.76
C ARG A 11 2.85 -6.52 -10.21
N ALA A 12 3.18 -7.80 -10.13
CA ALA A 12 2.31 -8.83 -9.57
C ALA A 12 2.12 -8.66 -8.05
N LEU A 13 3.18 -8.30 -7.33
CA LEU A 13 3.13 -8.03 -5.89
C LEU A 13 2.29 -6.77 -5.61
N GLU A 14 2.48 -5.73 -6.43
CA GLU A 14 1.69 -4.49 -6.44
C GLU A 14 0.20 -4.76 -6.67
N ASP A 15 -0.15 -5.57 -7.67
CA ASP A 15 -1.54 -5.95 -7.94
C ASP A 15 -2.15 -6.78 -6.81
N CYS A 16 -1.42 -7.79 -6.31
CA CYS A 16 -1.87 -8.65 -5.22
C CYS A 16 -2.13 -7.83 -3.94
N ALA A 17 -1.21 -6.94 -3.57
CA ALA A 17 -1.36 -6.13 -2.37
C ALA A 17 -2.53 -5.13 -2.48
N VAL A 18 -2.79 -4.60 -3.68
CA VAL A 18 -3.96 -3.72 -3.94
C VAL A 18 -5.27 -4.50 -3.84
N GLU A 19 -5.32 -5.72 -4.37
CA GLU A 19 -6.51 -6.56 -4.27
C GLU A 19 -6.78 -7.00 -2.83
N GLU A 20 -5.74 -7.33 -2.04
CA GLU A 20 -5.86 -7.61 -0.61
C GLU A 20 -6.33 -6.38 0.18
N PHE A 21 -5.83 -5.19 -0.16
CA PHE A 21 -6.28 -3.92 0.42
C PHE A 21 -7.74 -3.61 0.07
N ARG A 22 -8.13 -3.82 -1.19
CA ARG A 22 -9.51 -3.66 -1.67
C ARG A 22 -10.47 -4.66 -1.00
N ALA A 23 -9.99 -5.86 -0.69
CA ALA A 23 -10.75 -6.86 0.05
C ALA A 23 -10.87 -6.55 1.56
N GLY A 24 -10.21 -5.49 2.05
CA GLY A 24 -10.16 -5.14 3.47
C GLY A 24 -9.33 -6.11 4.32
N LEU A 25 -8.50 -6.94 3.68
CA LEU A 25 -7.62 -7.92 4.33
C LEU A 25 -6.26 -7.32 4.68
N LEU A 26 -5.89 -6.23 4.01
CA LEU A 26 -4.63 -5.55 4.20
C LEU A 26 -4.88 -4.13 4.67
N THR A 27 -4.14 -3.71 5.70
CA THR A 27 -4.19 -2.34 6.18
C THR A 27 -3.24 -1.44 5.36
N PRO A 28 -3.48 -0.13 5.32
CA PRO A 28 -2.61 0.86 4.68
C PRO A 28 -1.14 0.84 5.16
N PRO A 29 -0.83 0.70 6.47
CA PRO A 29 0.54 0.50 6.95
C PRO A 29 1.19 -0.74 6.35
N GLU A 30 0.45 -1.85 6.31
CA GLU A 30 0.96 -3.10 5.76
C GLU A 30 1.18 -3.01 4.26
N LEU A 31 0.25 -2.38 3.53
CA LEU A 31 0.40 -2.10 2.10
C LEU A 31 1.64 -1.24 1.83
N ARG A 32 1.85 -0.18 2.62
CA ARG A 32 3.04 0.69 2.52
C ARG A 32 4.33 -0.10 2.72
N ARG A 33 4.38 -0.95 3.75
CA ARG A 33 5.56 -1.74 4.10
C ARG A 33 5.82 -2.87 3.11
N ARG A 34 4.76 -3.55 2.63
CA ARG A 34 4.81 -4.59 1.59
C ARG A 34 5.35 -4.04 0.26
N LEU A 35 4.92 -2.84 -0.12
CA LEU A 35 5.35 -2.20 -1.37
C LEU A 35 6.64 -1.38 -1.22
N GLY A 36 7.14 -1.23 0.00
CA GLY A 36 8.36 -0.48 0.31
C GLY A 36 8.23 1.01 0.00
N PHE A 37 7.01 1.57 0.09
CA PHE A 37 6.80 3.00 -0.14
C PHE A 37 7.35 3.80 1.04
N GLY A 38 8.35 4.64 0.76
CA GLY A 38 8.97 5.49 1.78
C GLY A 38 8.06 6.59 2.31
N THR A 39 7.05 7.01 1.54
CA THR A 39 6.19 8.14 1.89
C THR A 39 4.72 7.84 1.62
N ARG A 40 3.85 8.45 2.43
CA ARG A 40 2.38 8.38 2.27
C ARG A 40 1.94 8.81 0.87
N THR A 41 2.50 9.90 0.37
CA THR A 41 2.19 10.46 -0.96
C THR A 41 2.44 9.47 -2.10
N MET A 42 3.44 8.60 -1.96
CA MET A 42 3.76 7.60 -2.99
C MET A 42 2.74 6.47 -3.00
N LEU A 43 2.29 6.02 -1.81
CA LEU A 43 1.21 5.06 -1.68
C LEU A 43 -0.13 5.65 -2.16
N ASP A 44 -0.40 6.90 -1.80
CA ASP A 44 -1.61 7.64 -2.17
C ASP A 44 -1.75 7.78 -3.69
N ALA A 45 -0.68 8.23 -4.35
CA ALA A 45 -0.62 8.33 -5.80
C ALA A 45 -0.84 6.97 -6.48
N PHE A 46 -0.28 5.90 -5.91
CA PHE A 46 -0.46 4.54 -6.41
C PHE A 46 -1.90 4.02 -6.26
N LEU A 47 -2.52 4.22 -5.08
CA LEU A 47 -3.92 3.86 -4.86
C LEU A 47 -4.87 4.66 -5.76
N LYS A 48 -4.57 5.94 -5.98
CA LYS A 48 -5.30 6.81 -6.89
C LYS A 48 -5.20 6.37 -8.35
N GLU A 49 -4.02 5.96 -8.80
CA GLU A 49 -3.81 5.42 -10.15
C GLU A 49 -4.58 4.10 -10.36
N ARG A 50 -4.72 3.29 -9.32
CA ARG A 50 -5.47 2.02 -9.34
C ARG A 50 -6.97 2.17 -9.10
N GLY A 51 -7.45 3.37 -8.74
CA GLY A 51 -8.86 3.63 -8.47
C GLY A 51 -9.40 2.94 -7.21
N VAL A 52 -8.51 2.56 -6.28
CA VAL A 52 -8.88 1.87 -5.02
C VAL A 52 -9.11 2.86 -3.87
N TYR A 53 -8.99 4.16 -4.16
CA TYR A 53 -9.41 5.22 -3.27
C TYR A 53 -10.93 5.18 -3.08
N THR A 54 -11.36 4.34 -2.14
CA THR A 54 -12.70 4.36 -1.59
C THR A 54 -12.79 5.61 -0.73
N ASP A 55 -13.96 6.22 -0.60
CA ASP A 55 -14.29 7.39 0.22
C ASP A 55 -14.09 7.13 1.74
N HIS A 56 -13.00 6.47 2.10
CA HIS A 56 -12.61 6.19 3.46
C HIS A 56 -11.71 7.33 3.89
N ASP A 57 -12.30 8.23 4.68
CA ASP A 57 -11.69 9.39 5.28
C ASP A 57 -10.20 9.14 5.59
N ASP A 58 -9.32 9.78 4.83
CA ASP A 58 -7.85 9.75 4.97
C ASP A 58 -7.35 9.94 6.41
N ALA A 59 -8.20 10.51 7.27
CA ALA A 59 -7.95 10.71 8.68
C ALA A 59 -7.89 9.39 9.47
N ASP A 60 -8.74 8.40 9.17
CA ASP A 60 -8.77 7.12 9.90
C ASP A 60 -7.55 6.26 9.55
N LEU A 61 -7.16 6.27 8.26
CA LEU A 61 -5.91 5.71 7.76
C LEU A 61 -4.69 6.20 8.52
N MET A 62 -4.70 7.51 8.82
CA MET A 62 -3.58 8.23 9.40
C MET A 62 -3.44 7.98 10.91
N GLN A 63 -4.58 7.79 11.58
CA GLN A 63 -4.61 7.43 12.98
C GLN A 63 -4.09 5.99 13.16
N ASP A 64 -4.58 5.05 12.33
CA ASP A 64 -4.14 3.66 12.37
C ASP A 64 -2.65 3.49 12.03
N LEU A 65 -2.13 4.25 11.05
CA LEU A 65 -0.69 4.31 10.73
C LEU A 65 0.18 4.78 11.90
N ARG A 66 -0.28 5.80 12.64
CA ARG A 66 0.44 6.31 13.82
C ARG A 66 0.36 5.34 14.98
N ASP A 67 -0.79 4.70 15.16
CA ASP A 67 -0.98 3.73 16.23
C ASP A 67 -0.18 2.45 15.96
N LEU A 68 -0.07 1.96 14.71
CA LEU A 68 0.82 0.83 14.37
C LEU A 68 2.31 1.17 14.49
N ASP A 69 2.74 2.36 14.04
CA ASP A 69 4.13 2.83 14.21
C ASP A 69 4.50 2.92 15.70
N ARG A 70 3.56 3.36 16.53
CA ARG A 70 3.71 3.41 17.98
C ARG A 70 3.73 2.02 18.63
N LEU A 71 3.06 1.03 18.03
CA LEU A 71 3.06 -0.36 18.48
C LEU A 71 4.29 -1.16 18.01
N GLY A 72 5.12 -0.59 17.11
CA GLY A 72 6.40 -1.17 16.71
C GLY A 72 6.32 -2.48 15.92
N LEU A 73 5.19 -2.72 15.25
CA LEU A 73 4.95 -3.91 14.41
C LEU A 73 5.60 -3.78 13.03
#